data_AF-A0A3S4GJX2-F1
#
_entry.id   AF-A0A3S4GJX2-F1
#
_cell.length_a   1.000
_cell.length_b   1.000
_cell.length_c   1.000
_cell.angle_alpha   90.00
_cell.angle_beta   90.00
_cell.angle_gamma   90.00
#
_symmetry.space_group_name_H-M   'P 1'
#
loop_
_entity.id
_entity.type
_entity.pdbx_description
1 polymer ?
#
loop_
_entity_poly.entity_id
_entity_poly.type
_entity_poly.pdbx_seq_one_letter_code
_entity_poly.pdbx_strand_id
1 'polypeptide(L)'
;MQQAIVKRLQQESWFVGTSNYDLARRLALTPMGTQAHEWFQAHQQISPDLATSQRAALAAWLNEYPDQLGIALTDCITMDAFLRDFGIEFASRYQGLRHDSGDPVAWGEKAIAHYEKLGIDPLTKNAGLFR
;
A
#
# COMPACT_ATOMS: atom_id res chain seq x y z
N MET A 1 -20.50 0.42 -18.77
CA MET A 1 -19.16 0.07 -19.28
C MET A 1 -18.33 -0.69 -18.24
N GLN A 2 -17.98 -0.09 -17.08
CA GLN A 2 -17.16 -0.74 -16.04
C GLN A 2 -17.71 -2.10 -15.57
N GLN A 3 -19.02 -2.21 -15.30
CA GLN A 3 -19.64 -3.47 -14.86
C GLN A 3 -19.43 -4.63 -15.84
N ALA A 4 -19.45 -4.39 -17.16
CA ALA A 4 -19.25 -5.43 -18.15
C ALA A 4 -17.82 -5.99 -18.12
N ILE A 5 -16.84 -5.10 -17.93
CA ILE A 5 -15.43 -5.47 -17.77
C ILE A 5 -15.25 -6.31 -16.50
N VAL A 6 -15.78 -5.84 -15.37
CA VAL A 6 -15.68 -6.55 -14.07
C VAL A 6 -16.32 -7.94 -14.16
N LYS A 7 -17.49 -8.07 -14.81
CA LYS A 7 -18.13 -9.37 -15.04
C LYS A 7 -17.29 -10.31 -15.90
N ARG A 8 -16.58 -9.79 -16.91
CA ARG A 8 -15.68 -10.61 -17.73
C ARG A 8 -14.48 -11.09 -16.94
N LEU A 9 -13.87 -10.20 -16.13
CA LEU A 9 -12.73 -10.52 -15.28
C LEU A 9 -13.11 -11.51 -14.16
N GLN A 10 -14.33 -11.44 -13.62
CA GLN A 10 -14.83 -12.39 -12.61
C GLN A 10 -14.79 -13.86 -13.05
N GLN A 11 -14.72 -14.14 -14.35
CA GLN A 11 -14.59 -15.51 -14.88
C GLN A 11 -13.16 -16.06 -14.80
N GLU A 12 -12.18 -15.22 -14.49
CA GLU A 12 -10.75 -15.56 -14.46
C GLU A 12 -10.31 -15.89 -13.03
N SER A 13 -9.49 -16.93 -12.86
CA SER A 13 -9.06 -17.42 -11.54
C SER A 13 -8.13 -16.46 -10.78
N TRP A 14 -7.44 -15.58 -11.50
CA TRP A 14 -6.52 -14.58 -10.96
C TRP A 14 -7.22 -13.26 -10.59
N PHE A 15 -8.53 -13.15 -10.79
CA PHE A 15 -9.26 -11.93 -10.46
C PHE A 15 -9.58 -11.86 -8.97
N VAL A 16 -8.97 -10.90 -8.28
CA VAL A 16 -9.01 -10.80 -6.81
C VAL A 16 -10.11 -9.91 -6.24
N GLY A 17 -10.69 -9.01 -7.04
CA GLY A 17 -11.74 -8.08 -6.56
C GLY A 17 -11.80 -6.76 -7.31
N THR A 18 -12.48 -5.76 -6.72
CA THR A 18 -12.63 -4.44 -7.31
C THR A 18 -12.61 -3.34 -6.24
N SER A 19 -12.08 -2.16 -6.58
CA SER A 19 -12.15 -0.99 -5.70
C SER A 19 -13.53 -0.30 -5.70
N ASN A 20 -14.41 -0.63 -6.66
CA ASN A 20 -15.76 -0.08 -6.70
C ASN A 20 -16.68 -0.87 -5.76
N TYR A 21 -17.00 -0.29 -4.59
CA TYR A 21 -17.85 -0.92 -3.57
C TYR A 21 -19.25 -1.30 -4.05
N ASP A 22 -19.86 -0.51 -4.94
CA ASP A 22 -21.18 -0.84 -5.47
C ASP A 22 -21.14 -2.07 -6.39
N LEU A 23 -20.09 -2.18 -7.22
CA LEU A 23 -19.87 -3.39 -8.02
C LEU A 23 -19.49 -4.59 -7.15
N ALA A 24 -18.64 -4.39 -6.14
CA ALA A 24 -18.27 -5.43 -5.19
C ALA A 24 -19.52 -6.02 -4.51
N ARG A 25 -20.41 -5.17 -4.03
CA ARG A 25 -21.69 -5.57 -3.43
C ARG A 25 -22.61 -6.29 -4.41
N ARG A 26 -22.80 -5.76 -5.62
CA ARG A 26 -23.75 -6.33 -6.63
C ARG A 26 -23.28 -7.66 -7.20
N LEU A 27 -21.97 -7.88 -7.27
CA LEU A 27 -21.36 -9.06 -7.90
C LEU A 27 -20.74 -10.03 -6.88
N ALA A 28 -20.92 -9.78 -5.58
CA ALA A 28 -20.34 -10.55 -4.48
C ALA A 28 -18.81 -10.71 -4.60
N LEU A 29 -18.12 -9.62 -4.89
CA LEU A 29 -16.65 -9.57 -5.00
C LEU A 29 -16.04 -8.91 -3.75
N THR A 30 -14.77 -9.18 -3.50
CA THR A 30 -13.99 -8.50 -2.46
C THR A 30 -13.79 -7.03 -2.81
N PRO A 31 -14.15 -6.07 -1.92
CA PRO A 31 -13.79 -4.67 -2.08
C PRO A 31 -12.30 -4.48 -1.78
N MET A 32 -11.58 -3.81 -2.68
CA MET A 32 -10.12 -3.63 -2.60
C MET A 32 -9.77 -2.17 -2.33
N GLY A 33 -8.83 -1.91 -1.41
CA GLY A 33 -8.39 -0.56 -1.07
C GLY A 33 -7.04 -0.53 -0.36
N THR A 34 -6.32 0.59 -0.53
CA THR A 34 -5.08 0.93 0.19
C THR A 34 -5.11 2.40 0.57
N GLN A 35 -4.07 2.87 1.27
CA GLN A 35 -3.85 4.31 1.46
C GLN A 35 -3.70 5.04 0.12
N ALA A 36 -4.13 6.30 0.10
CA ALA A 36 -3.95 7.23 -1.02
C ALA A 36 -2.96 8.35 -0.65
N HIS A 37 -2.43 9.06 -1.65
CA HIS A 37 -1.48 10.17 -1.45
C HIS A 37 -2.05 11.25 -0.54
N GLU A 38 -3.35 11.53 -0.62
CA GLU A 38 -4.02 12.57 0.16
C GLU A 38 -3.83 12.39 1.68
N TRP A 39 -3.74 11.14 2.16
CA TRP A 39 -3.51 10.83 3.57
C TRP A 39 -2.17 11.39 4.04
N PHE A 40 -1.12 11.12 3.28
CA PHE A 40 0.24 11.61 3.57
C PHE A 40 0.34 13.11 3.35
N GLN A 41 -0.30 13.65 2.31
CA GLN A 41 -0.34 15.09 2.04
C GLN A 41 -1.03 15.88 3.16
N ALA A 42 -2.14 15.38 3.71
CA ALA A 42 -2.81 16.00 4.85
C ALA A 42 -1.90 16.03 6.09
N HIS A 43 -1.14 14.95 6.34
CA HIS A 43 -0.21 14.90 7.46
C HIS A 43 0.94 15.90 7.36
N GLN A 44 1.25 16.43 6.17
CA GLN A 44 2.24 17.51 6.01
C GLN A 44 1.77 18.83 6.64
N GLN A 45 0.47 19.01 6.86
CA GLN A 45 -0.12 20.17 7.54
C GLN A 45 -0.59 19.87 8.96
N ILE A 46 -1.03 18.64 9.22
CA ILE A 46 -1.53 18.23 10.55
C ILE A 46 -0.37 17.92 11.51
N SER A 47 0.75 17.40 11.00
CA SER A 47 1.91 17.07 11.85
C SER A 47 2.65 18.33 12.28
N PRO A 48 3.21 18.35 13.50
CA PRO A 48 3.95 19.51 14.00
C PRO A 48 5.25 19.79 13.24
N ASP A 49 5.83 18.78 12.61
CA ASP A 49 7.03 18.90 11.78
C ASP A 49 6.88 18.12 10.47
N LEU A 50 7.21 18.79 9.36
CA LEU A 50 7.10 18.25 8.02
C LEU A 50 7.99 17.00 7.84
N ALA A 51 9.18 16.99 8.43
CA ALA A 51 10.12 15.87 8.31
C ALA A 51 9.67 14.60 9.05
N THR A 52 8.65 14.71 9.92
CA THR A 52 8.05 13.56 10.63
C THR A 52 6.69 13.16 10.07
N SER A 53 6.14 13.92 9.13
CA SER A 53 4.75 13.78 8.66
C SER A 53 4.45 12.39 8.09
N GLN A 54 5.38 11.79 7.34
CA GLN A 54 5.23 10.46 6.80
C GLN A 54 5.18 9.37 7.88
N ARG A 55 6.05 9.46 8.90
CA ARG A 55 6.02 8.52 10.05
C ARG A 55 4.73 8.67 10.85
N ALA A 56 4.28 9.90 11.07
CA ALA A 56 3.01 10.18 11.74
C ALA A 56 1.82 9.57 10.97
N ALA A 57 1.80 9.72 9.64
CA ALA A 57 0.76 9.15 8.78
C ALA A 57 0.72 7.61 8.83
N LEU A 58 1.90 6.95 8.80
CA LEU A 58 2.00 5.50 8.92
C LEU A 58 1.53 5.00 10.29
N ALA A 59 1.97 5.65 11.36
CA ALA A 59 1.59 5.29 12.73
C ALA A 59 0.09 5.48 12.97
N ALA A 60 -0.49 6.61 12.52
CA ALA A 60 -1.90 6.88 12.65
C ALA A 60 -2.76 5.86 11.90
N TRP A 61 -2.35 5.45 10.70
CA TRP A 61 -3.07 4.42 9.94
C TRP A 61 -3.08 3.06 10.66
N LEU A 62 -1.94 2.64 11.20
CA LEU A 62 -1.83 1.39 11.96
C LEU A 62 -2.51 1.44 13.34
N ASN A 63 -2.83 2.64 13.84
CA ASN A 63 -3.65 2.80 15.04
C ASN A 63 -5.14 2.63 14.72
N GLU A 64 -5.59 3.16 13.58
CA GLU A 64 -6.98 3.03 13.12
C GLU A 64 -7.28 1.61 12.60
N TYR A 65 -6.36 1.02 11.84
CA TYR A 65 -6.50 -0.29 11.22
C TYR A 65 -5.33 -1.20 11.62
N PRO A 66 -5.34 -1.78 12.83
CA PRO A 66 -4.18 -2.50 13.36
C PRO A 66 -3.79 -3.75 12.57
N ASP A 67 -4.78 -4.48 12.04
CA ASP A 67 -4.61 -5.78 11.36
C ASP A 67 -5.20 -5.81 9.93
N GLN A 68 -5.67 -4.67 9.42
CA GLN A 68 -6.32 -4.54 8.13
C GLN A 68 -5.70 -3.41 7.30
N LEU A 69 -5.91 -3.44 5.98
CA LEU A 69 -5.48 -2.36 5.07
C LEU A 69 -3.97 -2.03 5.16
N GLY A 70 -3.15 -3.04 5.40
CA GLY A 70 -1.72 -2.92 5.66
C GLY A 70 -0.84 -2.77 4.43
N ILE A 71 -1.30 -2.10 3.37
CA ILE A 71 -0.47 -1.80 2.19
C ILE A 71 -0.09 -0.31 2.22
N ALA A 72 1.20 -0.02 2.37
CA ALA A 72 1.72 1.34 2.43
C ALA A 72 2.06 1.89 1.05
N LEU A 73 1.72 3.15 0.80
CA LEU A 73 2.09 3.89 -0.40
C LEU A 73 3.44 4.57 -0.21
N THR A 74 4.35 4.43 -1.18
CA THR A 74 5.77 4.74 -0.96
C THR A 74 6.27 6.05 -1.58
N ASP A 75 5.47 6.70 -2.42
CA ASP A 75 5.95 7.73 -3.34
C ASP A 75 5.29 9.10 -3.16
N CYS A 76 4.65 9.35 -2.02
CA CYS A 76 4.14 10.69 -1.70
C CYS A 76 5.24 11.75 -1.60
N ILE A 77 6.44 11.36 -1.15
CA ILE A 77 7.64 12.20 -1.19
C ILE A 77 8.60 11.61 -2.24
N THR A 78 9.30 10.54 -1.89
CA THR A 78 10.08 9.68 -2.78
C THR A 78 10.24 8.32 -2.12
N MET A 79 10.47 7.27 -2.91
CA MET A 79 10.78 5.93 -2.37
C MET A 79 11.95 5.96 -1.37
N ASP A 80 13.00 6.74 -1.67
CA ASP A 80 14.16 6.82 -0.77
C ASP A 80 13.85 7.54 0.54
N ALA A 81 12.95 8.54 0.53
CA ALA A 81 12.47 9.16 1.75
C ALA A 81 11.57 8.22 2.56
N PHE A 82 10.72 7.46 1.89
CA PHE A 82 9.89 6.41 2.48
C PHE A 82 10.73 5.35 3.20
N LEU A 83 11.72 4.77 2.52
CA LEU A 83 12.55 3.72 3.11
C LEU A 83 13.36 4.17 4.33
N ARG A 84 13.78 5.45 4.39
CA ARG A 84 14.45 5.98 5.60
C ARG A 84 13.55 5.97 6.84
N ASP A 85 12.26 6.21 6.63
CA ASP A 85 11.26 6.26 7.69
C ASP A 85 10.64 4.89 7.98
N PHE A 86 10.67 3.97 7.02
CA PHE A 86 10.05 2.65 7.10
C PHE A 86 10.93 1.62 7.81
N GLY A 87 11.27 1.88 9.07
CA GLY A 87 12.07 0.98 9.91
C GLY A 87 11.37 -0.34 10.27
N ILE A 88 12.04 -1.17 11.09
CA ILE A 88 11.55 -2.51 11.48
C ILE A 88 10.14 -2.51 12.10
N GLU A 89 9.80 -1.47 12.87
CA GLU A 89 8.48 -1.35 13.51
C GLU A 89 7.35 -1.25 12.48
N PHE A 90 7.54 -0.49 11.40
CA PHE A 90 6.56 -0.39 10.32
C PHE A 90 6.66 -1.59 9.37
N ALA A 91 7.88 -1.97 8.98
CA ALA A 91 8.10 -3.06 8.03
C ALA A 91 7.59 -4.40 8.53
N SER A 92 7.58 -4.65 9.85
CA SER A 92 7.00 -5.86 10.43
C SER A 92 5.47 -5.84 10.42
N ARG A 93 4.83 -4.69 10.65
CA ARG A 93 3.36 -4.56 10.78
C ARG A 93 2.64 -4.38 9.44
N TYR A 94 3.23 -3.66 8.50
CA TYR A 94 2.67 -3.54 7.15
C TYR A 94 2.82 -4.86 6.38
N GLN A 95 1.76 -5.26 5.69
CA GLN A 95 1.68 -6.48 4.87
C GLN A 95 2.41 -6.32 3.53
N GLY A 96 2.59 -5.08 3.06
CA GLY A 96 3.19 -4.82 1.76
C GLY A 96 3.28 -3.35 1.40
N LEU A 97 3.77 -3.10 0.18
CA LEU A 97 3.97 -1.77 -0.38
C LEU A 97 3.22 -1.62 -1.71
N ARG A 98 2.82 -0.40 -2.07
CA ARG A 98 2.21 -0.05 -3.37
C ARG A 98 3.14 0.85 -4.17
N HIS A 99 3.49 0.39 -5.38
CA HIS A 99 4.15 1.20 -6.41
C HIS A 99 3.11 2.04 -7.17
N ASP A 100 3.36 3.33 -7.34
CA ASP A 100 2.49 4.24 -8.10
C ASP A 100 3.25 5.23 -9.01
N SER A 101 4.58 5.25 -8.96
CA SER A 101 5.42 6.06 -9.88
C SER A 101 6.86 5.56 -9.96
N GLY A 102 7.52 5.86 -11.09
CA GLY A 102 8.90 5.47 -11.38
C GLY A 102 9.01 4.15 -12.15
N ASP A 103 10.24 3.64 -12.27
CA ASP A 103 10.50 2.33 -12.84
C ASP A 103 10.13 1.23 -11.83
N PRO A 104 9.17 0.34 -12.15
CA PRO A 104 8.73 -0.70 -11.23
C PRO A 104 9.83 -1.71 -10.87
N VAL A 105 10.81 -1.96 -11.77
CA VAL A 105 11.90 -2.90 -11.48
C VAL A 105 12.83 -2.29 -10.44
N ALA A 106 13.34 -1.08 -10.68
CA ALA A 106 14.18 -0.38 -9.71
C ALA A 106 13.47 -0.14 -8.37
N TRP A 107 12.17 0.14 -8.37
CA TRP A 107 11.38 0.25 -7.14
C TRP A 107 11.33 -1.08 -6.38
N GLY A 108 11.08 -2.19 -7.08
CA GLY A 108 11.03 -3.53 -6.50
C GLY A 108 12.35 -3.94 -5.88
N GLU A 109 13.46 -3.71 -6.58
CA GLU A 109 14.82 -3.97 -6.07
C GLU A 109 15.11 -3.18 -4.79
N LYS A 110 14.71 -1.89 -4.74
CA LYS A 110 14.83 -1.06 -3.52
C LYS A 110 14.01 -1.62 -2.36
N ALA A 111 12.78 -2.05 -2.62
CA ALA A 111 11.91 -2.63 -1.59
C ALA A 111 12.46 -3.95 -1.04
N ILE A 112 12.90 -4.85 -1.92
CA ILE A 112 13.51 -6.14 -1.56
C ILE A 112 14.76 -5.91 -0.70
N ALA A 113 15.71 -5.10 -1.19
CA ALA A 113 16.95 -4.82 -0.48
C ALA A 113 16.70 -4.19 0.91
N HIS A 114 15.64 -3.38 1.03
CA HIS A 114 15.26 -2.79 2.32
C HIS A 114 14.72 -3.83 3.31
N TYR A 115 13.83 -4.72 2.86
CA TYR A 115 13.35 -5.81 3.71
C TYR A 115 14.49 -6.75 4.15
N GLU A 116 15.37 -7.13 3.22
CA GLU A 116 16.55 -7.95 3.52
C GLU A 116 17.47 -7.29 4.54
N LYS A 117 17.74 -5.98 4.38
CA LYS A 117 18.52 -5.19 5.35
C LYS A 117 17.91 -5.18 6.75
N LEU A 118 16.58 -5.27 6.85
CA LEU A 118 15.84 -5.36 8.10
C LEU A 118 15.69 -6.80 8.63
N GLY A 119 16.24 -7.80 7.93
CA GLY A 119 16.10 -9.22 8.28
C GLY A 119 14.70 -9.79 8.05
N ILE A 120 13.91 -9.15 7.18
CA ILE A 120 12.56 -9.60 6.79
C ILE A 120 12.68 -10.35 5.47
N ASP A 121 12.14 -11.57 5.39
CA ASP A 121 12.00 -12.30 4.13
C ASP A 121 11.04 -11.55 3.19
N PRO A 122 11.51 -11.01 2.05
CA PRO A 122 10.67 -10.26 1.11
C PRO A 122 9.51 -11.08 0.55
N LEU A 123 9.63 -12.42 0.48
CA LEU A 123 8.56 -13.29 -0.02
C LEU A 123 7.35 -13.35 0.91
N THR A 124 7.51 -12.93 2.16
CA THR A 124 6.40 -12.80 3.13
C THR A 124 5.60 -11.51 2.95
N LYS A 125 6.05 -10.60 2.09
CA LYS A 125 5.47 -9.27 1.87
C LYS A 125 4.80 -9.18 0.49
N ASN A 126 3.72 -8.41 0.41
CA ASN A 126 3.03 -8.16 -0.84
C ASN A 126 3.62 -6.92 -1.54
N ALA A 127 3.84 -7.02 -2.85
CA ALA A 127 4.14 -5.87 -3.72
C ALA A 127 2.90 -5.58 -4.58
N GLY A 128 2.02 -4.70 -4.09
CA GLY A 128 0.77 -4.32 -4.75
C GLY A 128 -0.51 -4.95 -4.17
N LEU A 129 -1.62 -4.75 -4.88
CA LEU A 129 -2.98 -5.19 -4.50
C LEU A 129 -3.30 -6.64 -4.89
N PHE A 130 -2.33 -7.41 -5.36
CA PHE A 130 -2.55 -8.71 -5.96
C PHE A 130 -1.89 -9.82 -5.15
N ARG A 131 -2.68 -10.83 -4.82
CA ARG A 131 -2.23 -12.19 -4.53
C ARG A 131 -2.59 -13.07 -5.72
#